data_AF-A0A6V8E4U4-F1
#
_entry.id   AF-A0A6V8E4U4-F1
#
_cell.length_a   1.000
_cell.length_b   1.000
_cell.length_c   1.000
_cell.angle_alpha   90.00
_cell.angle_beta   90.00
_cell.angle_gamma   90.00
#
_symmetry.space_group_name_H-M   'P 1'
#
loop_
_entity.id
_entity.type
_entity.pdbx_description
1 polymer ?
#
loop_
_entity_poly.entity_id
_entity_poly.type
_entity_poly.pdbx_seq_one_letter_code
_entity_poly.pdbx_strand_id
1 'polypeptide(L)'
;MTFVPTSSADDNIQSATTLTPNTQTSEKVCYTDGCSPVDQTDWWKVNGYKGDVITISFQGKPLNNQDWLCFWGDGWEGDVSIHRADGSEIGSTYVTDDDPDVSYTVSLNTESQVYIKVKGRDSNCNDEIRYDLLATIDTAQRDTDEDGYIDSEDACDFTPGTSAYDRKGCLDSDLDGYSDPELGWGPNNGADAFPFQPSQWEDSDNDGYGDNLDGYQGDFCPYNSGQSYNDRFGCLDTDGDGFSDPDPGGLFGVSEWFSHPVGLADAFPSDNTQWTDTDADGYGDNWEDPAWNETHLAWGIGQWLEQATTPDACPFITGTSSSDRYGCPDTDGDSYSDGDENWTIYNGSDAFPLEPTQWQDSDYDGWGDNQTIGAAKIDDFPENPTQWRDTDKDGWGDNQTYGATQIDDFPLVPSQYRDTDGDGFGDNKTGFEGDVCVFSTPEEVESGWISRFDRLGCRDTDKDGYSNPTDEWIAHPDGFADAFPDEASQWYDTDSDGYGDNLEYFDGQTWRQSFRGDSCKTTVGYSTFDRWGCPDADGDGWSDSTANWLASPGGNGDAWPLDPTQWHDRDGDGRGDNPQGTTADVCPDSAGTSVGPAEGGDRWGCIDTDGDGWSDLGDAFIHEPT
;
A
#
# COMPACT_ATOMS: atom_id res chain seq x y z
N MET A 1 28.80 25.43 -94.25
CA MET A 1 27.55 26.17 -94.02
C MET A 1 27.05 25.84 -92.64
N THR A 2 27.56 26.57 -91.66
CA THR A 2 26.98 26.67 -90.31
C THR A 2 26.02 27.86 -90.40
N PHE A 3 24.72 27.58 -90.35
CA PHE A 3 23.69 28.60 -90.28
C PHE A 3 23.73 29.21 -88.88
N VAL A 4 24.25 30.42 -88.77
CA VAL A 4 24.06 31.27 -87.58
C VAL A 4 22.73 32.03 -87.82
N PRO A 5 21.77 32.02 -86.89
CA PRO A 5 20.55 32.79 -87.05
C PRO A 5 20.89 34.28 -87.11
N THR A 6 20.46 34.97 -88.17
CA THR A 6 20.49 36.44 -88.26
C THR A 6 19.39 36.99 -87.36
N SER A 7 19.73 37.45 -86.16
CA SER A 7 18.84 38.29 -85.37
C SER A 7 18.86 39.70 -85.99
N SER A 8 17.71 40.23 -86.40
CA SER A 8 17.62 41.63 -86.85
C SER A 8 17.79 42.55 -85.64
N ALA A 9 18.68 43.53 -85.73
CA ALA A 9 18.65 44.69 -84.83
C ALA A 9 17.37 45.50 -85.04
N ASP A 10 17.07 46.44 -84.14
CA ASP A 10 15.92 47.34 -84.25
C ASP A 10 16.37 48.82 -84.19
N ASP A 11 15.77 49.67 -85.02
CA ASP A 11 16.00 51.11 -85.11
C ASP A 11 15.64 51.89 -83.84
N ASN A 12 14.95 51.26 -82.88
CA ASN A 12 14.50 51.89 -81.65
C ASN A 12 15.06 51.21 -80.38
N ILE A 13 15.61 52.03 -79.47
CA ILE A 13 16.10 51.60 -78.15
C ILE A 13 15.05 50.81 -77.33
N GLN A 14 13.75 51.12 -77.45
CA GLN A 14 12.72 50.39 -76.69
C GLN A 14 12.49 48.96 -77.18
N SER A 15 12.76 48.70 -78.46
CA SER A 15 12.62 47.38 -79.09
C SER A 15 13.97 46.75 -79.45
N ALA A 16 15.07 47.33 -78.94
CA ALA A 16 16.43 46.84 -79.11
C ALA A 16 16.54 45.34 -78.86
N THR A 17 17.17 44.64 -79.81
CA THR A 17 17.37 43.20 -79.78
C THR A 17 18.42 42.84 -78.73
N THR A 18 18.17 41.78 -77.97
CA THR A 18 19.12 41.32 -76.95
C THR A 18 20.29 40.60 -77.61
N LEU A 19 21.51 41.05 -77.36
CA LEU A 19 22.73 40.33 -77.69
C LEU A 19 22.91 39.17 -76.70
N THR A 20 23.11 37.97 -77.25
CA THR A 20 23.53 36.82 -76.45
C THR A 20 25.02 36.96 -76.12
N PRO A 21 25.42 37.00 -74.84
CA PRO A 21 26.83 37.07 -74.46
C PRO A 21 27.68 35.96 -75.08
N ASN A 22 28.95 36.26 -75.33
CA ASN A 22 29.97 35.39 -75.95
C ASN A 22 29.61 34.85 -77.34
N THR A 23 28.56 35.40 -77.96
CA THR A 23 28.16 35.07 -79.33
C THR A 23 28.44 36.27 -80.21
N GLN A 24 29.18 36.05 -81.30
CA GLN A 24 29.39 37.08 -82.29
C GLN A 24 28.13 37.22 -83.15
N THR A 25 27.59 38.43 -83.20
CA THR A 25 26.44 38.79 -84.02
C THR A 25 26.91 39.70 -85.14
N SER A 26 26.66 39.31 -86.39
CA SER A 26 27.00 40.12 -87.55
C SER A 26 25.75 40.79 -88.10
N GLU A 27 25.81 42.09 -88.38
CA GLU A 27 24.70 42.84 -88.99
C GLU A 27 25.26 44.00 -89.83
N LYS A 28 24.37 44.82 -90.39
CA LYS A 28 24.75 46.00 -91.16
C LYS A 28 23.79 47.18 -91.00
N VAL A 29 24.33 48.40 -90.98
CA VAL A 29 23.57 49.64 -91.16
C VAL A 29 23.90 50.28 -92.51
N CYS A 30 22.95 50.99 -93.11
CA CYS A 30 23.05 51.74 -94.36
C CYS A 30 22.30 53.09 -94.28
N TYR A 31 23.01 54.21 -94.49
CA TYR A 31 22.47 55.56 -94.30
C TYR A 31 21.55 56.04 -95.44
N THR A 32 21.95 56.14 -96.72
CA THR A 32 20.97 56.55 -97.77
C THR A 32 21.24 56.18 -99.23
N ASP A 33 22.49 55.96 -99.68
CA ASP A 33 22.75 55.53 -101.06
C ASP A 33 23.55 54.22 -101.19
N GLY A 34 23.38 53.52 -102.31
CA GLY A 34 24.14 52.31 -102.65
C GLY A 34 23.68 50.96 -102.09
N CYS A 35 22.84 50.88 -101.03
CA CYS A 35 22.48 49.59 -100.42
C CYS A 35 20.98 49.46 -100.07
N SER A 36 20.45 48.22 -100.02
CA SER A 36 19.03 47.90 -99.74
C SER A 36 18.93 46.67 -98.83
N PRO A 37 18.04 46.66 -97.81
CA PRO A 37 17.16 47.75 -97.38
C PRO A 37 17.91 48.92 -96.71
N VAL A 38 17.25 50.09 -96.59
CA VAL A 38 17.77 51.25 -95.85
C VAL A 38 17.48 51.04 -94.37
N ASP A 39 18.54 50.98 -93.58
CA ASP A 39 18.52 50.70 -92.14
C ASP A 39 19.60 51.55 -91.47
N GLN A 40 19.23 52.71 -90.92
CA GLN A 40 20.23 53.73 -90.56
C GLN A 40 20.82 53.55 -89.18
N THR A 41 20.19 52.75 -88.31
CA THR A 41 20.52 52.70 -86.89
C THR A 41 20.13 51.36 -86.33
N ASP A 42 21.07 50.73 -85.64
CA ASP A 42 20.84 49.48 -84.94
C ASP A 42 21.00 49.68 -83.45
N TRP A 43 19.97 49.32 -82.67
CA TRP A 43 20.05 49.21 -81.23
C TRP A 43 20.09 47.76 -80.78
N TRP A 44 21.04 47.51 -79.89
CA TRP A 44 21.20 46.24 -79.22
C TRP A 44 21.24 46.45 -77.71
N LYS A 45 20.84 45.44 -76.95
CA LYS A 45 20.91 45.46 -75.48
C LYS A 45 21.57 44.21 -74.93
N VAL A 46 22.21 44.35 -73.78
CA VAL A 46 22.75 43.25 -72.97
C VAL A 46 22.18 43.40 -71.58
N ASN A 47 21.61 42.32 -71.03
CA ASN A 47 21.16 42.29 -69.64
C ASN A 47 22.35 41.90 -68.75
N GLY A 48 22.48 42.53 -67.58
CA GLY A 48 23.41 42.09 -66.56
C GLY A 48 22.91 42.42 -65.16
N TYR A 49 23.56 41.80 -64.18
CA TYR A 49 23.26 41.91 -62.76
C TYR A 49 24.26 42.86 -62.08
N LYS A 50 24.03 43.18 -60.80
CA LYS A 50 24.99 43.95 -60.01
C LYS A 50 26.35 43.24 -60.00
N GLY A 51 27.42 44.02 -60.19
CA GLY A 51 28.79 43.51 -60.24
C GLY A 51 29.22 42.91 -61.60
N ASP A 52 28.31 42.68 -62.54
CA ASP A 52 28.68 42.29 -63.91
C ASP A 52 29.52 43.39 -64.57
N VAL A 53 30.57 42.97 -65.28
CA VAL A 53 31.35 43.84 -66.16
C VAL A 53 31.09 43.44 -67.61
N ILE A 54 30.26 44.23 -68.29
CA ILE A 54 29.86 44.01 -69.67
C ILE A 54 30.86 44.71 -70.59
N THR A 55 31.52 43.95 -71.46
CA THR A 55 32.36 44.49 -72.54
C THR A 55 31.71 44.22 -73.89
N ILE A 56 31.32 45.27 -74.61
CA ILE A 56 30.77 45.18 -75.97
C ILE A 56 31.83 45.67 -76.94
N SER A 57 32.29 44.76 -77.81
CA SER A 57 33.25 45.05 -78.87
C SER A 57 32.53 45.13 -80.21
N PHE A 58 32.68 46.26 -80.88
CA PHE A 58 32.28 46.50 -82.25
C PHE A 58 33.49 46.32 -83.16
N GLN A 59 33.31 45.56 -84.24
CA GLN A 59 34.31 45.40 -85.29
C GLN A 59 33.70 45.66 -86.65
N GLY A 60 34.02 46.81 -87.24
CA GLY A 60 33.65 47.12 -88.61
C GLY A 60 34.40 46.23 -89.59
N LYS A 61 33.73 45.77 -90.64
CA LYS A 61 34.29 44.89 -91.67
C LYS A 61 34.69 45.69 -92.90
N PRO A 62 35.84 45.33 -93.52
CA PRO A 62 36.21 45.92 -94.79
C PRO A 62 35.17 45.55 -95.85
N LEU A 63 34.76 46.53 -96.65
CA LEU A 63 33.82 46.31 -97.72
C LEU A 63 34.59 45.82 -98.95
N ASN A 64 34.37 44.56 -99.32
CA ASN A 64 34.89 44.01 -100.57
C ASN A 64 34.07 44.51 -101.76
N ASN A 65 34.10 45.81 -102.06
CA ASN A 65 33.57 46.33 -103.31
C ASN A 65 34.50 47.42 -103.87
N GLN A 66 35.21 47.05 -104.93
CA GLN A 66 35.85 47.99 -105.84
C GLN A 66 34.75 48.67 -106.66
N ASP A 67 34.11 49.69 -106.10
CA ASP A 67 33.35 50.62 -106.91
C ASP A 67 34.33 51.57 -107.61
N TRP A 68 34.39 51.45 -108.94
CA TRP A 68 35.39 52.09 -109.80
C TRP A 68 35.33 53.63 -109.82
N LEU A 69 34.39 54.25 -109.11
CA LEU A 69 34.22 55.71 -109.01
C LEU A 69 34.85 56.33 -107.75
N CYS A 70 35.30 55.54 -106.77
CA CYS A 70 35.90 56.04 -105.53
C CYS A 70 37.45 55.91 -105.58
N PHE A 71 38.12 56.79 -106.33
CA PHE A 71 39.58 56.75 -106.55
C PHE A 71 40.43 57.40 -105.44
N TRP A 72 39.80 58.05 -104.45
CA TRP A 72 40.50 58.83 -103.41
C TRP A 72 40.41 58.23 -102.00
N GLY A 73 40.08 56.93 -101.87
CA GLY A 73 40.16 56.20 -100.60
C GLY A 73 39.22 56.76 -99.52
N ASP A 74 37.94 56.89 -99.84
CA ASP A 74 36.90 57.27 -98.87
C ASP A 74 36.13 56.00 -98.49
N GLY A 75 36.16 55.64 -97.22
CA GLY A 75 35.55 54.43 -96.66
C GLY A 75 34.14 54.66 -96.11
N TRP A 76 33.68 53.76 -95.24
CA TRP A 76 32.43 53.94 -94.51
C TRP A 76 32.69 54.74 -93.22
N GLU A 77 31.71 55.52 -92.79
CA GLU A 77 31.76 56.31 -91.55
C GLU A 77 30.54 56.04 -90.67
N GLY A 78 30.72 55.97 -89.35
CA GLY A 78 29.62 55.76 -88.41
C GLY A 78 29.87 56.30 -87.01
N ASP A 79 28.82 56.29 -86.19
CA ASP A 79 28.90 56.50 -84.75
C ASP A 79 28.51 55.21 -84.02
N VAL A 80 29.34 54.80 -83.05
CA VAL A 80 29.00 53.73 -82.12
C VAL A 80 28.96 54.32 -80.72
N SER A 81 27.80 54.28 -80.08
CA SER A 81 27.60 54.82 -78.75
C SER A 81 27.02 53.78 -77.80
N ILE A 82 27.35 53.90 -76.52
CA ILE A 82 26.84 53.03 -75.45
C ILE A 82 25.98 53.83 -74.48
N HIS A 83 24.84 53.28 -74.10
CA HIS A 83 23.81 53.94 -73.33
C HIS A 83 23.35 53.08 -72.14
N ARG A 84 22.88 53.74 -71.08
CA ARG A 84 22.14 53.09 -69.98
C ARG A 84 20.69 52.89 -70.37
N ALA A 85 19.95 52.14 -69.54
CA ALA A 85 18.53 51.86 -69.75
C ALA A 85 17.61 53.11 -69.77
N ASP A 86 18.02 54.20 -69.12
CA ASP A 86 17.32 55.49 -69.17
C ASP A 86 17.57 56.28 -70.47
N GLY A 87 18.38 55.75 -71.38
CA GLY A 87 18.79 56.37 -72.64
C GLY A 87 19.99 57.31 -72.51
N SER A 88 20.53 57.54 -71.30
CA SER A 88 21.71 58.37 -71.10
C SER A 88 22.93 57.76 -71.79
N GLU A 89 23.65 58.59 -72.55
CA GLU A 89 24.89 58.18 -73.21
C GLU A 89 26.02 58.08 -72.18
N ILE A 90 26.72 56.95 -72.19
CA ILE A 90 27.92 56.70 -71.38
C ILE A 90 29.15 57.16 -72.15
N GLY A 91 29.18 56.90 -73.47
CA GLY A 91 30.22 57.33 -74.38
C GLY A 91 29.84 57.07 -75.84
N SER A 92 30.49 57.79 -76.75
CA SER A 92 30.30 57.67 -78.20
C SER A 92 31.65 57.82 -78.90
N THR A 93 31.85 57.03 -79.95
CA THR A 93 33.08 56.97 -80.74
C THR A 93 32.71 57.01 -82.20
N TYR A 94 33.40 57.87 -82.92
CA TYR A 94 33.32 57.94 -84.37
C TYR A 94 34.24 56.86 -84.95
N VAL A 95 33.71 56.04 -85.85
CA VAL A 95 34.38 54.88 -86.45
C VAL A 95 34.46 55.02 -87.97
N THR A 96 35.57 54.55 -88.54
CA THR A 96 35.84 54.59 -89.99
C THR A 96 36.49 53.28 -90.43
N ASP A 97 36.68 53.06 -91.72
CA ASP A 97 37.42 51.89 -92.21
C ASP A 97 38.91 51.86 -91.81
N ASP A 98 39.52 53.04 -91.57
CA ASP A 98 40.90 53.17 -91.05
C ASP A 98 41.01 52.90 -89.55
N ASP A 99 39.93 53.07 -88.78
CA ASP A 99 39.82 52.79 -87.35
C ASP A 99 38.45 52.17 -87.02
N PRO A 100 38.23 50.89 -87.41
CA PRO A 100 36.90 50.28 -87.48
C PRO A 100 36.45 49.62 -86.17
N ASP A 101 37.33 49.55 -85.17
CA ASP A 101 37.11 48.76 -83.97
C ASP A 101 36.97 49.67 -82.76
N VAL A 102 35.93 49.45 -81.96
CA VAL A 102 35.77 50.12 -80.67
C VAL A 102 35.22 49.14 -79.66
N SER A 103 35.68 49.24 -78.41
CA SER A 103 35.12 48.49 -77.31
C SER A 103 34.72 49.41 -76.16
N TYR A 104 33.61 49.06 -75.53
CA TYR A 104 33.13 49.72 -74.34
C TYR A 104 33.01 48.71 -73.21
N THR A 105 33.47 49.09 -72.03
CA THR A 105 33.35 48.31 -70.81
C THR A 105 32.52 49.08 -69.80
N VAL A 106 31.48 48.44 -69.28
CA VAL A 106 30.54 49.01 -68.31
C VAL A 106 30.41 48.06 -67.14
N SER A 107 30.69 48.56 -65.93
CA SER A 107 30.39 47.85 -64.69
C SER A 107 28.98 48.23 -64.21
N LEU A 108 28.20 47.24 -63.81
CA LEU A 108 26.86 47.43 -63.27
C LEU A 108 26.89 47.50 -61.74
N ASN A 109 26.16 48.45 -61.16
CA ASN A 109 26.03 48.62 -59.71
C ASN A 109 24.67 48.12 -59.18
N THR A 110 23.80 47.65 -60.08
CA THR A 110 22.46 47.09 -59.85
C THR A 110 22.04 46.34 -61.13
N GLU A 111 21.07 45.43 -61.06
CA GLU A 111 20.47 44.79 -62.22
C GLU A 111 19.98 45.83 -63.23
N SER A 112 20.53 45.80 -64.44
CA SER A 112 20.21 46.78 -65.48
C SER A 112 20.56 46.27 -66.87
N GLN A 113 20.04 46.98 -67.89
CA GLN A 113 20.35 46.76 -69.29
C GLN A 113 21.36 47.80 -69.78
N VAL A 114 22.34 47.36 -70.59
CA VAL A 114 23.30 48.21 -71.30
C VAL A 114 23.01 48.14 -72.79
N TYR A 115 22.95 49.29 -73.45
CA TYR A 115 22.55 49.39 -74.84
C TYR A 115 23.72 49.87 -75.71
N ILE A 116 23.92 49.26 -76.87
CA ILE A 116 24.83 49.77 -77.89
C ILE A 116 24.02 50.21 -79.10
N LYS A 117 24.36 51.40 -79.61
CA LYS A 117 23.80 51.99 -80.81
C LYS A 117 24.88 52.06 -81.87
N VAL A 118 24.60 51.48 -83.03
CA VAL A 118 25.42 51.65 -84.23
C VAL A 118 24.61 52.53 -85.18
N LYS A 119 25.18 53.63 -85.66
CA LYS A 119 24.51 54.52 -86.61
C LYS A 119 25.42 54.83 -87.78
N GLY A 120 24.94 54.52 -88.99
CA GLY A 120 25.62 54.91 -90.22
C GLY A 120 25.61 56.42 -90.43
N ARG A 121 26.62 56.96 -91.11
CA ARG A 121 26.66 58.34 -91.57
C ARG A 121 26.63 58.41 -93.09
N ASP A 122 26.26 59.59 -93.58
CA ASP A 122 26.36 59.98 -94.98
C ASP A 122 27.84 60.20 -95.33
N SER A 123 28.42 59.28 -96.10
CA SER A 123 29.76 59.43 -96.68
C SER A 123 29.63 59.84 -98.15
N ASN A 124 30.72 60.22 -98.83
CA ASN A 124 30.60 60.57 -100.26
C ASN A 124 30.46 59.34 -101.19
N CYS A 125 30.61 58.13 -100.66
CA CYS A 125 30.80 56.91 -101.47
C CYS A 125 30.12 55.65 -100.92
N ASN A 126 30.39 55.27 -99.67
CA ASN A 126 29.97 53.96 -99.16
C ASN A 126 29.35 54.06 -97.77
N ASP A 127 28.02 54.00 -97.75
CA ASP A 127 27.22 54.20 -96.54
C ASP A 127 26.89 52.89 -95.80
N GLU A 128 27.31 51.72 -96.29
CA GLU A 128 27.07 50.44 -95.61
C GLU A 128 28.18 50.11 -94.63
N ILE A 129 27.85 50.04 -93.34
CA ILE A 129 28.75 49.51 -92.32
C ILE A 129 28.33 48.07 -92.06
N ARG A 130 29.15 47.10 -92.49
CA ARG A 130 29.03 45.73 -91.99
C ARG A 130 29.85 45.60 -90.72
N TYR A 131 29.27 45.03 -89.68
CA TYR A 131 29.95 44.95 -88.40
C TYR A 131 29.68 43.64 -87.69
N ASP A 132 30.61 43.26 -86.81
CA ASP A 132 30.39 42.22 -85.81
C ASP A 132 30.30 42.87 -84.43
N LEU A 133 29.30 42.48 -83.65
CA LEU A 133 29.21 42.75 -82.23
C LEU A 133 29.54 41.50 -81.44
N LEU A 134 30.38 41.67 -80.43
CA LEU A 134 30.64 40.65 -79.43
C LEU A 134 30.47 41.28 -78.05
N ALA A 135 29.40 40.90 -77.36
CA ALA A 135 29.22 41.21 -75.94
C ALA A 135 29.84 40.08 -75.11
N THR A 136 30.68 40.42 -74.14
CA THR A 136 31.20 39.49 -73.13
C THR A 136 30.80 40.01 -71.76
N ILE A 137 30.47 39.12 -70.83
CA ILE A 137 30.13 39.48 -69.45
C ILE A 137 31.13 38.75 -68.54
N ASP A 138 31.87 39.52 -67.75
CA ASP A 138 32.59 38.98 -66.61
C ASP A 138 31.66 38.97 -65.40
N THR A 139 31.39 37.77 -64.89
CA THR A 139 30.44 37.49 -63.82
C THR A 139 31.14 37.18 -62.50
N ALA A 140 32.46 37.39 -62.41
CA ALA A 140 33.24 36.99 -61.24
C ALA A 140 32.86 37.76 -59.96
N GLN A 141 32.20 38.90 -60.08
CA GLN A 141 31.71 39.73 -58.96
C GLN A 141 30.19 39.91 -59.01
N ARG A 142 29.50 39.04 -59.76
CA ARG A 142 28.05 39.07 -59.86
C ARG A 142 27.43 38.84 -58.50
N ASP A 143 26.43 39.65 -58.19
CA ASP A 143 25.54 39.57 -57.02
C ASP A 143 24.13 39.69 -57.60
N THR A 144 23.48 38.55 -57.83
CA THR A 144 22.26 38.47 -58.65
C THR A 144 21.03 39.00 -57.93
N ASP A 145 20.93 38.81 -56.62
CA ASP A 145 19.77 39.23 -55.82
C ASP A 145 20.01 40.48 -54.95
N GLU A 146 21.23 41.02 -55.02
CA GLU A 146 21.68 42.28 -54.44
C GLU A 146 21.79 42.31 -52.92
N ASP A 147 21.89 41.16 -52.26
CA ASP A 147 21.94 41.05 -50.79
C ASP A 147 23.31 41.39 -50.18
N GLY A 148 24.36 41.44 -51.01
CA GLY A 148 25.72 41.79 -50.63
C GLY A 148 26.71 40.63 -50.64
N TYR A 149 26.26 39.41 -50.89
CA TYR A 149 27.09 38.26 -51.22
C TYR A 149 27.22 38.11 -52.74
N ILE A 150 28.40 37.70 -53.23
CA ILE A 150 28.58 37.43 -54.66
C ILE A 150 28.13 35.99 -54.96
N ASP A 151 27.57 35.71 -56.13
CA ASP A 151 27.04 34.39 -56.53
C ASP A 151 28.03 33.22 -56.32
N SER A 152 29.34 33.47 -56.30
CA SER A 152 30.34 32.41 -56.02
C SER A 152 30.51 32.08 -54.53
N GLU A 153 30.01 32.93 -53.64
CA GLU A 153 30.06 32.83 -52.18
C GLU A 153 28.67 32.75 -51.54
N ASP A 154 27.64 33.14 -52.27
CA ASP A 154 26.23 33.01 -51.93
C ASP A 154 25.73 31.58 -52.21
N ALA A 155 24.94 31.02 -51.30
CA ALA A 155 24.30 29.73 -51.45
C ALA A 155 22.85 29.84 -51.96
N CYS A 156 22.33 31.07 -52.04
CA CYS A 156 20.98 31.45 -52.38
C CYS A 156 20.93 32.56 -53.43
N ASP A 157 21.73 32.46 -54.51
CA ASP A 157 21.99 33.48 -55.55
C ASP A 157 20.78 34.24 -56.13
N PHE A 158 19.53 33.80 -55.91
CA PHE A 158 18.31 34.42 -56.42
C PHE A 158 17.34 34.86 -55.31
N THR A 159 17.68 34.69 -54.04
CA THR A 159 16.80 34.92 -52.88
C THR A 159 17.57 35.68 -51.80
N PRO A 160 17.30 37.00 -51.65
CA PRO A 160 18.10 37.84 -50.77
C PRO A 160 18.12 37.34 -49.33
N GLY A 161 19.31 37.27 -48.74
CA GLY A 161 19.50 36.76 -47.40
C GLY A 161 20.57 37.50 -46.58
N THR A 162 20.75 37.05 -45.34
CA THR A 162 21.74 37.64 -44.42
C THR A 162 22.56 36.61 -43.64
N SER A 163 22.25 35.32 -43.76
CA SER A 163 22.99 34.24 -43.11
C SER A 163 24.49 34.31 -43.43
N ALA A 164 25.32 33.91 -42.46
CA ALA A 164 26.77 34.09 -42.49
C ALA A 164 27.58 32.85 -42.10
N TYR A 165 27.01 31.95 -41.29
CA TYR A 165 27.74 30.82 -40.70
C TYR A 165 27.59 29.51 -41.47
N ASP A 166 26.42 29.24 -42.02
CA ASP A 166 26.11 28.03 -42.80
C ASP A 166 25.99 28.34 -44.31
N ARG A 167 24.77 28.39 -44.87
CA ARG A 167 24.49 28.75 -46.25
C ARG A 167 24.47 30.27 -46.38
N LYS A 168 25.62 30.89 -46.61
CA LYS A 168 25.74 32.35 -46.75
C LYS A 168 24.79 32.92 -47.80
N GLY A 169 24.25 34.11 -47.54
CA GLY A 169 23.33 34.82 -48.46
C GLY A 169 21.92 34.23 -48.53
N CYS A 170 21.59 33.28 -47.66
CA CYS A 170 20.24 32.74 -47.52
C CYS A 170 19.43 33.49 -46.46
N LEU A 171 18.10 33.32 -46.53
CA LEU A 171 17.18 33.89 -45.56
C LEU A 171 17.57 33.49 -44.13
N ASP A 172 17.61 34.47 -43.25
CA ASP A 172 17.91 34.34 -41.82
C ASP A 172 16.91 35.26 -41.11
N SER A 173 15.86 34.66 -40.57
CA SER A 173 14.68 35.38 -40.08
C SER A 173 14.92 36.09 -38.74
N ASP A 174 15.90 35.65 -37.95
CA ASP A 174 16.14 36.16 -36.59
C ASP A 174 17.50 36.85 -36.39
N LEU A 175 18.34 36.81 -37.44
CA LEU A 175 19.61 37.51 -37.58
C LEU A 175 20.73 36.98 -36.66
N ASP A 176 20.69 35.70 -36.32
CA ASP A 176 21.76 35.05 -35.58
C ASP A 176 22.92 34.57 -36.47
N GLY A 177 22.72 34.57 -37.78
CA GLY A 177 23.70 34.21 -38.80
C GLY A 177 23.58 32.80 -39.35
N TYR A 178 22.63 31.98 -38.89
CA TYR A 178 22.28 30.68 -39.50
C TYR A 178 21.07 30.84 -40.45
N SER A 179 21.00 30.01 -41.50
CA SER A 179 19.95 30.12 -42.51
C SER A 179 18.69 29.35 -42.13
N ASP A 180 17.52 29.94 -42.43
CA ASP A 180 16.21 29.33 -42.24
C ASP A 180 16.11 27.95 -42.95
N PRO A 181 15.38 26.98 -42.38
CA PRO A 181 15.09 25.71 -43.02
C PRO A 181 14.35 25.85 -44.34
N GLU A 182 14.85 25.16 -45.36
CA GLU A 182 14.24 25.08 -46.68
C GLU A 182 14.07 23.62 -47.12
N LEU A 183 13.31 23.41 -48.21
CA LEU A 183 13.08 22.07 -48.74
C LEU A 183 14.41 21.42 -49.17
N GLY A 184 14.87 20.44 -48.39
CA GLY A 184 16.14 19.73 -48.62
C GLY A 184 17.31 20.26 -47.79
N TRP A 185 17.12 21.32 -47.00
CA TRP A 185 18.05 21.84 -46.01
C TRP A 185 17.30 22.11 -44.71
N GLY A 186 17.11 21.05 -43.92
CA GLY A 186 16.49 21.15 -42.59
C GLY A 186 17.53 21.25 -41.47
N PRO A 187 17.10 21.32 -40.20
CA PRO A 187 18.01 21.40 -39.04
C PRO A 187 19.06 20.29 -39.01
N ASN A 188 18.66 19.06 -39.33
CA ASN A 188 19.56 17.90 -39.46
C ASN A 188 20.65 18.03 -40.54
N ASN A 189 20.58 19.05 -41.38
CA ASN A 189 21.56 19.38 -42.42
C ASN A 189 22.36 20.65 -42.10
N GLY A 190 22.13 21.28 -40.93
CA GLY A 190 22.82 22.49 -40.49
C GLY A 190 22.05 23.78 -40.74
N ALA A 191 20.77 23.71 -41.12
CA ALA A 191 19.87 24.87 -41.09
C ALA A 191 19.59 25.26 -39.64
N ASP A 192 19.16 26.50 -39.43
CA ASP A 192 18.71 27.00 -38.15
C ASP A 192 17.52 26.16 -37.62
N ALA A 193 17.71 25.52 -36.48
CA ALA A 193 16.68 24.75 -35.79
C ALA A 193 15.56 25.64 -35.22
N PHE A 194 15.85 26.91 -34.91
CA PHE A 194 14.92 27.86 -34.32
C PHE A 194 14.91 29.21 -35.07
N PRO A 195 14.29 29.28 -36.26
CA PRO A 195 14.35 30.44 -37.19
C PRO A 195 13.80 31.78 -36.67
N PHE A 196 13.31 31.81 -35.43
CA PHE A 196 12.69 32.96 -34.80
C PHE A 196 13.22 33.20 -33.38
N GLN A 197 14.30 32.52 -32.97
CA GLN A 197 14.92 32.63 -31.66
C GLN A 197 16.43 32.87 -31.81
N PRO A 198 16.89 34.13 -31.84
CA PRO A 198 18.28 34.48 -32.21
C PRO A 198 19.37 33.98 -31.25
N SER A 199 18.97 33.30 -30.18
CA SER A 199 19.88 32.71 -29.20
C SER A 199 19.99 31.20 -29.31
N GLN A 200 19.27 30.57 -30.24
CA GLN A 200 19.26 29.13 -30.48
C GLN A 200 19.29 28.86 -31.99
N TRP A 201 20.20 28.02 -32.44
CA TRP A 201 20.34 27.67 -33.88
C TRP A 201 20.53 26.17 -34.14
N GLU A 202 20.83 25.40 -33.10
CA GLU A 202 21.15 23.97 -33.17
C GLU A 202 20.28 23.21 -32.15
N ASP A 203 19.75 22.06 -32.58
CA ASP A 203 18.95 21.12 -31.79
C ASP A 203 19.45 19.71 -32.13
N SER A 204 20.39 19.23 -31.33
CA SER A 204 21.15 18.01 -31.64
C SER A 204 20.34 16.72 -31.49
N ASP A 205 19.32 16.70 -30.64
CA ASP A 205 18.49 15.52 -30.38
C ASP A 205 17.03 15.64 -30.83
N ASN A 206 16.64 16.81 -31.35
CA ASN A 206 15.33 17.14 -31.91
C ASN A 206 14.19 17.14 -30.88
N ASP A 207 14.46 17.58 -29.65
CA ASP A 207 13.44 17.65 -28.59
C ASP A 207 12.72 19.01 -28.49
N GLY A 208 13.21 20.01 -29.23
CA GLY A 208 12.66 21.35 -29.28
C GLY A 208 13.29 22.34 -28.29
N TYR A 209 14.37 21.97 -27.60
CA TYR A 209 15.23 22.87 -26.85
C TYR A 209 16.58 23.02 -27.57
N GLY A 210 17.11 24.24 -27.58
CA GLY A 210 18.32 24.52 -28.36
C GLY A 210 19.60 24.30 -27.56
N ASP A 211 20.63 23.76 -28.21
CA ASP A 211 21.90 23.36 -27.59
C ASP A 211 22.66 24.52 -26.91
N ASN A 212 22.36 25.79 -27.26
CA ASN A 212 23.02 26.94 -26.65
C ASN A 212 22.47 27.20 -25.24
N LEU A 213 23.15 26.67 -24.23
CA LEU A 213 22.81 26.82 -22.80
C LEU A 213 22.61 28.27 -22.34
N ASP A 214 23.37 29.22 -22.89
CA ASP A 214 23.26 30.65 -22.54
C ASP A 214 22.07 31.34 -23.24
N GLY A 215 21.42 30.64 -24.16
CA GLY A 215 20.26 31.10 -24.92
C GLY A 215 18.94 30.93 -24.16
N TYR A 216 17.85 31.29 -24.84
CA TYR A 216 16.51 31.12 -24.30
C TYR A 216 16.17 29.63 -24.17
N GLN A 217 15.82 29.18 -22.96
CA GLN A 217 15.48 27.79 -22.65
C GLN A 217 16.49 26.78 -23.24
N GLY A 218 17.79 27.04 -23.07
CA GLY A 218 18.83 26.17 -23.61
C GLY A 218 18.79 24.77 -23.00
N ASP A 219 19.03 23.77 -23.85
CA ASP A 219 18.96 22.36 -23.50
C ASP A 219 20.13 21.94 -22.61
N PHE A 220 19.80 21.48 -21.41
CA PHE A 220 20.77 20.97 -20.44
C PHE A 220 21.18 19.52 -20.69
N CYS A 221 20.51 18.83 -21.62
CA CYS A 221 20.78 17.48 -22.07
C CYS A 221 20.90 17.37 -23.61
N PRO A 222 21.80 18.13 -24.29
CA PRO A 222 21.84 18.38 -25.75
C PRO A 222 21.81 17.16 -26.70
N TYR A 223 22.01 15.95 -26.18
CA TYR A 223 22.14 14.74 -26.97
C TYR A 223 21.17 13.64 -26.55
N ASN A 224 20.25 13.94 -25.62
CA ASN A 224 19.29 12.99 -25.08
C ASN A 224 17.94 13.66 -24.90
N SER A 225 17.09 13.48 -25.92
CA SER A 225 15.81 14.16 -26.03
C SER A 225 14.99 14.06 -24.75
N GLY A 226 14.60 15.22 -24.22
CA GLY A 226 13.85 15.35 -23.00
C GLY A 226 12.63 16.25 -23.16
N GLN A 227 11.84 16.39 -22.09
CA GLN A 227 10.66 17.26 -22.10
C GLN A 227 10.54 18.10 -20.83
N SER A 228 11.50 18.03 -19.91
CA SER A 228 11.52 18.84 -18.69
C SER A 228 11.54 20.34 -19.00
N TYR A 229 10.88 21.14 -18.17
CA TYR A 229 10.67 22.58 -18.41
C TYR A 229 10.60 23.46 -17.14
N ASN A 230 10.63 22.89 -15.94
CA ASN A 230 10.61 23.64 -14.67
C ASN A 230 12.01 23.87 -14.09
N ASP A 231 12.93 22.91 -14.25
CA ASP A 231 14.29 22.96 -13.72
C ASP A 231 15.35 23.07 -14.83
N ARG A 232 15.68 21.94 -15.48
CA ARG A 232 16.58 21.84 -16.62
C ARG A 232 15.71 21.70 -17.86
N PHE A 233 15.89 22.53 -18.87
CA PHE A 233 15.16 22.37 -20.12
C PHE A 233 15.78 21.23 -20.95
N GLY A 234 14.95 20.44 -21.64
CA GLY A 234 15.39 19.39 -22.58
C GLY A 234 15.97 18.12 -21.98
N CYS A 235 15.81 17.93 -20.67
CA CYS A 235 16.23 16.69 -20.01
C CYS A 235 15.07 15.69 -19.86
N LEU A 236 15.42 14.42 -19.67
CA LEU A 236 14.45 13.36 -19.42
C LEU A 236 13.56 13.72 -18.23
N ASP A 237 12.25 13.60 -18.43
CA ASP A 237 11.19 13.78 -17.45
C ASP A 237 10.23 12.60 -17.67
N THR A 238 10.34 11.59 -16.81
CA THR A 238 9.71 10.29 -17.03
C THR A 238 8.20 10.32 -16.80
N ASP A 239 7.70 11.16 -15.90
CA ASP A 239 6.28 11.21 -15.52
C ASP A 239 5.52 12.45 -16.02
N GLY A 240 6.24 13.44 -16.54
CA GLY A 240 5.72 14.60 -17.26
C GLY A 240 5.24 15.73 -16.36
N ASP A 241 5.75 15.83 -15.12
CA ASP A 241 5.44 16.93 -14.21
C ASP A 241 6.23 18.24 -14.53
N GLY A 242 7.22 18.13 -15.41
CA GLY A 242 8.09 19.19 -15.87
C GLY A 242 9.43 19.31 -15.15
N PHE A 243 9.68 18.53 -14.10
CA PHE A 243 10.99 18.44 -13.45
C PHE A 243 11.80 17.29 -14.06
N SER A 244 13.11 17.50 -14.23
CA SER A 244 13.97 16.50 -14.86
C SER A 244 14.35 15.37 -13.89
N ASP A 245 14.37 14.15 -14.41
CA ASP A 245 14.90 12.98 -13.74
C ASP A 245 16.34 13.24 -13.23
N PRO A 246 16.73 12.60 -12.12
CA PRO A 246 18.09 12.69 -11.62
C PRO A 246 19.07 12.04 -12.60
N ASP A 247 20.19 12.73 -12.85
CA ASP A 247 21.36 12.22 -13.58
C ASP A 247 22.61 12.34 -12.69
N PRO A 248 22.76 11.49 -11.65
CA PRO A 248 23.88 11.61 -10.71
C PRO A 248 25.26 11.40 -11.35
N GLY A 249 25.29 10.80 -12.54
CA GLY A 249 26.53 10.54 -13.29
C GLY A 249 26.88 11.63 -14.31
N GLY A 250 25.98 12.60 -14.56
CA GLY A 250 26.12 13.56 -15.65
C GLY A 250 26.33 12.87 -16.99
N LEU A 251 25.63 11.74 -17.23
CA LEU A 251 25.79 10.93 -18.43
C LEU A 251 25.02 11.51 -19.61
N PHE A 252 23.92 12.19 -19.34
CA PHE A 252 23.00 12.71 -20.34
C PHE A 252 23.01 14.24 -20.35
N GLY A 253 23.19 14.87 -19.18
CA GLY A 253 23.27 16.31 -19.03
C GLY A 253 24.68 16.91 -19.09
N VAL A 254 24.76 18.23 -19.06
CA VAL A 254 26.01 19.02 -19.04
C VAL A 254 26.78 18.93 -17.71
N SER A 255 26.13 18.45 -16.64
CA SER A 255 26.71 18.22 -15.32
C SER A 255 25.94 17.16 -14.54
N GLU A 256 26.53 16.66 -13.45
CA GLU A 256 25.82 15.81 -12.48
C GLU A 256 24.58 16.53 -11.92
N TRP A 257 23.48 15.78 -11.76
CA TRP A 257 22.19 16.29 -11.28
C TRP A 257 21.57 15.30 -10.29
N PHE A 258 21.60 15.65 -9.01
CA PHE A 258 21.08 14.81 -7.94
C PHE A 258 19.62 15.16 -7.64
N SER A 259 18.84 14.17 -7.20
CA SER A 259 17.49 14.40 -6.68
C SER A 259 17.51 15.29 -5.45
N HIS A 260 16.38 15.95 -5.19
CA HIS A 260 16.12 16.62 -3.92
C HIS A 260 16.32 15.63 -2.74
N PRO A 261 16.83 16.06 -1.58
CA PRO A 261 17.22 17.43 -1.20
C PRO A 261 18.70 17.76 -1.52
N VAL A 262 19.46 16.80 -2.06
CA VAL A 262 20.89 17.03 -2.37
C VAL A 262 21.06 17.92 -3.60
N GLY A 263 20.23 17.72 -4.61
CA GLY A 263 20.12 18.59 -5.79
C GLY A 263 18.70 19.11 -5.97
N LEU A 264 18.35 19.40 -7.22
CA LEU A 264 17.04 19.95 -7.60
C LEU A 264 16.31 19.07 -8.61
N ALA A 265 16.86 17.89 -8.94
CA ALA A 265 16.16 16.94 -9.78
C ALA A 265 14.93 16.41 -9.05
N ASP A 266 14.01 15.92 -9.86
CA ASP A 266 12.83 15.22 -9.40
C ASP A 266 13.22 14.06 -8.47
N ALA A 267 12.71 14.09 -7.23
CA ALA A 267 12.87 13.04 -6.24
C ALA A 267 11.98 11.81 -6.52
N PHE A 268 10.92 11.98 -7.31
CA PHE A 268 9.95 10.94 -7.63
C PHE A 268 9.68 10.80 -9.14
N PRO A 269 10.64 10.29 -9.95
CA PRO A 269 10.55 10.18 -11.43
C PRO A 269 9.43 9.31 -12.02
N SER A 270 8.48 8.87 -11.20
CA SER A 270 7.34 8.04 -11.61
C SER A 270 6.01 8.52 -11.02
N ASP A 271 6.03 9.62 -10.28
CA ASP A 271 4.87 10.22 -9.62
C ASP A 271 4.82 11.70 -9.98
N ASN A 272 4.04 12.01 -11.02
CA ASN A 272 3.93 13.37 -11.55
C ASN A 272 3.24 14.39 -10.61
N THR A 273 2.94 13.98 -9.38
CA THR A 273 2.39 14.84 -8.35
C THR A 273 3.41 15.16 -7.25
N GLN A 274 4.62 14.59 -7.30
CA GLN A 274 5.68 14.77 -6.32
C GLN A 274 7.02 14.99 -7.00
N TRP A 275 7.83 15.95 -6.53
CA TRP A 275 9.19 16.17 -7.08
C TRP A 275 10.21 16.69 -6.08
N THR A 276 9.77 17.12 -4.89
CA THR A 276 10.63 17.52 -3.77
C THR A 276 10.40 16.59 -2.59
N ASP A 277 11.48 16.14 -1.98
CA ASP A 277 11.52 15.31 -0.77
C ASP A 277 12.50 15.98 0.22
N THR A 278 12.00 16.78 1.16
CA THR A 278 12.85 17.68 1.95
C THR A 278 13.76 16.97 2.95
N ASP A 279 13.35 15.83 3.48
CA ASP A 279 14.14 15.08 4.45
C ASP A 279 14.70 13.74 3.93
N ALA A 280 14.39 13.39 2.68
CA ALA A 280 14.88 12.22 1.95
C ALA A 280 14.34 10.89 2.48
N ASP A 281 13.09 10.86 2.93
CA ASP A 281 12.44 9.67 3.47
C ASP A 281 11.57 8.90 2.45
N GLY A 282 11.41 9.46 1.25
CA GLY A 282 10.62 8.87 0.18
C GLY A 282 9.13 9.25 0.19
N TYR A 283 8.75 10.30 0.92
CA TYR A 283 7.46 10.96 0.82
C TYR A 283 7.60 12.39 0.31
N GLY A 284 6.67 12.82 -0.54
CA GLY A 284 6.84 14.06 -1.29
C GLY A 284 6.21 15.27 -0.60
N ASP A 285 6.83 16.44 -0.75
CA ASP A 285 6.41 17.66 -0.06
C ASP A 285 5.13 18.29 -0.65
N ASN A 286 4.67 17.87 -1.85
CA ASN A 286 3.41 18.39 -2.40
C ASN A 286 2.23 17.75 -1.67
N TRP A 287 1.19 18.55 -1.40
CA TRP A 287 0.11 18.12 -0.53
C TRP A 287 -1.27 18.32 -1.13
N GLU A 288 -2.23 17.47 -0.74
CA GLU A 288 -3.64 17.64 -1.09
C GLU A 288 -4.50 18.20 0.05
N ASP A 289 -4.13 17.98 1.32
CA ASP A 289 -4.93 18.39 2.47
C ASP A 289 -4.94 19.92 2.60
N PRO A 290 -6.08 20.61 2.41
CA PRO A 290 -6.14 22.05 2.53
C PRO A 290 -5.80 22.58 3.93
N ALA A 291 -5.87 21.74 4.97
CA ALA A 291 -5.46 22.09 6.33
C ALA A 291 -3.96 22.45 6.43
N TRP A 292 -3.15 21.94 5.49
CA TRP A 292 -1.70 22.14 5.45
C TRP A 292 -1.27 23.39 4.66
N ASN A 293 -2.20 24.05 3.95
CA ASN A 293 -1.91 25.20 3.11
C ASN A 293 -1.15 26.32 3.84
N GLU A 294 -1.57 26.67 5.07
CA GLU A 294 -0.94 27.77 5.80
C GLU A 294 0.50 27.44 6.23
N THR A 295 0.76 26.21 6.66
CA THR A 295 2.09 25.78 7.14
C THR A 295 3.05 25.57 5.99
N HIS A 296 2.66 24.84 4.95
CA HIS A 296 3.52 24.52 3.81
C HIS A 296 3.87 25.76 3.00
N LEU A 297 2.92 26.67 2.77
CA LEU A 297 3.21 27.97 2.13
C LEU A 297 4.15 28.84 2.98
N ALA A 298 4.08 28.76 4.30
CA ALA A 298 4.97 29.51 5.19
C ALA A 298 6.40 28.94 5.20
N TRP A 299 6.54 27.63 5.02
CA TRP A 299 7.82 26.94 4.89
C TRP A 299 8.44 27.10 3.51
N GLY A 300 7.62 27.24 2.47
CA GLY A 300 8.08 27.37 1.08
C GLY A 300 8.56 26.04 0.49
N ILE A 301 7.97 24.93 0.95
CA ILE A 301 8.18 23.57 0.42
C ILE A 301 6.95 23.14 -0.37
N GLY A 302 7.14 22.35 -1.41
CA GLY A 302 6.09 21.79 -2.26
C GLY A 302 5.08 22.79 -2.84
N GLN A 303 3.98 22.26 -3.35
CA GLN A 303 2.77 23.02 -3.67
C GLN A 303 1.50 22.19 -3.43
N TRP A 304 0.36 22.90 -3.30
CA TRP A 304 -0.93 22.24 -3.20
C TRP A 304 -1.37 21.70 -4.57
N LEU A 305 -1.73 20.41 -4.62
CA LEU A 305 -2.32 19.75 -5.79
C LEU A 305 -3.60 19.00 -5.38
N GLU A 306 -4.59 18.96 -6.26
CA GLU A 306 -5.89 18.31 -5.95
C GLU A 306 -5.78 16.78 -5.79
N GLN A 307 -4.71 16.16 -6.28
CA GLN A 307 -4.52 14.70 -6.28
C GLN A 307 -3.08 14.32 -5.94
N ALA A 308 -2.43 15.05 -5.03
CA ALA A 308 -1.07 14.73 -4.58
C ALA A 308 -1.03 13.33 -3.97
N THR A 309 -0.23 12.42 -4.52
CA THR A 309 -0.07 11.08 -3.96
C THR A 309 1.00 11.07 -2.88
N THR A 310 0.73 10.33 -1.80
CA THR A 310 1.66 10.11 -0.66
C THR A 310 2.35 11.39 -0.15
N PRO A 311 1.58 12.44 0.21
CA PRO A 311 2.14 13.69 0.70
C PRO A 311 2.75 13.50 2.09
N ASP A 312 3.95 14.02 2.29
CA ASP A 312 4.65 13.92 3.56
C ASP A 312 4.01 14.81 4.64
N ALA A 313 3.57 14.18 5.73
CA ALA A 313 2.99 14.85 6.89
C ALA A 313 4.06 15.41 7.84
N CYS A 314 5.31 14.94 7.72
CA CYS A 314 6.46 15.34 8.53
C CYS A 314 7.69 15.78 7.69
N PRO A 315 7.61 16.80 6.80
CA PRO A 315 8.63 17.15 5.78
C PRO A 315 10.04 17.54 6.23
N PHE A 316 10.32 17.52 7.54
CA PHE A 316 11.61 17.90 8.12
C PHE A 316 12.14 16.83 9.09
N ILE A 317 11.46 15.70 9.19
CA ILE A 317 11.78 14.62 10.12
C ILE A 317 11.55 13.30 9.40
N THR A 318 12.65 12.70 8.96
CA THR A 318 12.63 11.42 8.26
C THR A 318 11.76 10.39 8.98
N GLY A 319 10.79 9.83 8.25
CA GLY A 319 9.87 8.83 8.74
C GLY A 319 9.72 7.63 7.83
N THR A 320 8.91 6.67 8.27
CA THR A 320 8.59 5.48 7.49
C THR A 320 7.12 5.08 7.61
N SER A 321 6.31 5.85 8.34
CA SER A 321 4.88 5.57 8.48
C SER A 321 4.17 5.67 7.13
N SER A 322 3.20 4.77 6.92
CA SER A 322 2.52 4.60 5.64
C SER A 322 1.03 4.26 5.73
N SER A 323 0.48 4.09 6.93
CA SER A 323 -0.95 3.78 7.13
C SER A 323 -1.80 4.98 7.55
N ASP A 324 -1.24 5.95 8.27
CA ASP A 324 -1.94 7.15 8.74
C ASP A 324 -1.33 8.43 8.16
N ARG A 325 -0.26 8.95 8.76
CA ARG A 325 0.47 10.14 8.31
C ARG A 325 1.69 9.66 7.56
N TYR A 326 1.75 9.85 6.24
CA TYR A 326 2.91 9.45 5.45
C TYR A 326 4.17 10.24 5.88
N GLY A 327 5.33 9.60 5.90
CA GLY A 327 6.63 10.25 6.17
C GLY A 327 6.89 10.68 7.62
N CYS A 328 6.05 10.26 8.56
CA CYS A 328 6.30 10.53 9.98
C CYS A 328 7.10 9.39 10.65
N PRO A 329 7.75 9.67 11.79
CA PRO A 329 8.44 8.63 12.56
C PRO A 329 7.52 7.47 12.92
N ASP A 330 7.99 6.25 12.69
CA ASP A 330 7.35 4.98 13.05
C ASP A 330 8.44 4.14 13.75
N THR A 331 8.39 4.10 15.08
CA THR A 331 9.51 3.57 15.88
C THR A 331 9.62 2.04 15.80
N ASP A 332 8.52 1.33 15.69
CA ASP A 332 8.50 -0.13 15.72
C ASP A 332 8.28 -0.80 14.35
N GLY A 333 7.94 -0.01 13.33
CA GLY A 333 7.87 -0.39 11.93
C GLY A 333 6.57 -1.09 11.55
N ASP A 334 5.47 -0.77 12.23
CA ASP A 334 4.17 -1.38 11.99
C ASP A 334 3.29 -0.60 10.99
N SER A 335 3.86 0.46 10.39
CA SER A 335 3.30 1.41 9.43
C SER A 335 2.50 2.59 10.00
N TYR A 336 2.22 2.65 11.30
CA TYR A 336 1.53 3.77 11.92
C TYR A 336 2.51 4.76 12.54
N SER A 337 2.18 6.05 12.46
CA SER A 337 3.06 7.10 12.95
C SER A 337 3.04 7.21 14.48
N ASP A 338 4.22 7.39 15.07
CA ASP A 338 4.38 7.78 16.47
C ASP A 338 3.58 9.06 16.75
N GLY A 339 3.06 9.17 17.98
CA GLY A 339 2.38 10.38 18.44
C GLY A 339 3.32 11.56 18.71
N ASP A 340 2.86 12.78 18.39
CA ASP A 340 3.54 14.04 18.69
C ASP A 340 2.61 15.05 19.41
N GLU A 341 3.05 16.30 19.56
CA GLU A 341 2.30 17.35 20.28
C GLU A 341 0.93 17.67 19.65
N ASN A 342 0.79 17.53 18.33
CA ASN A 342 -0.42 17.86 17.57
C ASN A 342 -1.18 16.64 17.03
N TRP A 343 -0.52 15.47 16.98
CA TRP A 343 -1.13 14.20 16.56
C TRP A 343 -0.94 13.15 17.64
N THR A 344 -1.94 13.01 18.50
CA THR A 344 -1.92 12.06 19.62
C THR A 344 -2.70 10.79 19.29
N ILE A 345 -2.75 9.83 20.22
CA ILE A 345 -3.59 8.62 20.09
C ILE A 345 -5.07 8.95 19.84
N TYR A 346 -5.54 10.11 20.30
CA TYR A 346 -6.91 10.59 20.04
C TYR A 346 -7.14 11.05 18.61
N ASN A 347 -6.07 11.37 17.89
CA ASN A 347 -6.07 11.75 16.49
C ASN A 347 -5.86 10.55 15.56
N GLY A 348 -5.44 9.40 16.12
CA GLY A 348 -5.13 8.19 15.38
C GLY A 348 -3.64 7.93 15.19
N SER A 349 -2.75 8.52 16.02
CA SER A 349 -1.37 8.06 16.10
C SER A 349 -1.32 6.63 16.63
N ASP A 350 -0.21 5.96 16.40
CA ASP A 350 0.09 4.66 17.00
C ASP A 350 -0.07 4.72 18.53
N ALA A 351 -0.96 3.88 19.05
CA ALA A 351 -1.23 3.71 20.48
C ALA A 351 -0.12 2.94 21.21
N PHE A 352 0.68 2.15 20.49
CA PHE A 352 1.80 1.38 21.03
C PHE A 352 3.10 1.54 20.22
N PRO A 353 3.79 2.71 20.28
CA PRO A 353 5.02 3.03 19.52
C PRO A 353 6.24 2.10 19.69
N LEU A 354 6.13 1.02 20.44
CA LEU A 354 7.20 0.07 20.75
C LEU A 354 6.73 -1.40 20.62
N GLU A 355 5.49 -1.64 20.18
CA GLU A 355 4.89 -2.96 20.04
C GLU A 355 4.30 -3.11 18.63
N PRO A 356 5.08 -3.62 17.67
CA PRO A 356 4.73 -3.55 16.24
C PRO A 356 3.59 -4.48 15.82
N THR A 357 2.96 -5.13 16.80
CA THR A 357 1.77 -5.94 16.58
C THR A 357 0.49 -5.22 16.97
N GLN A 358 0.57 -4.01 17.53
CA GLN A 358 -0.56 -3.23 18.01
C GLN A 358 -0.37 -1.76 17.66
N TRP A 359 -1.36 -1.15 17.00
CA TRP A 359 -1.35 0.29 16.68
C TRP A 359 -2.59 1.04 17.15
N GLN A 360 -3.62 0.31 17.59
CA GLN A 360 -4.93 0.84 17.92
C GLN A 360 -5.38 0.36 19.30
N ASP A 361 -5.92 1.27 20.11
CA ASP A 361 -6.48 1.05 21.44
C ASP A 361 -7.76 1.90 21.52
N SER A 362 -8.92 1.26 21.30
CA SER A 362 -10.19 1.96 21.12
C SER A 362 -10.80 2.47 22.42
N ASP A 363 -10.55 1.80 23.55
CA ASP A 363 -11.10 2.16 24.86
C ASP A 363 -10.08 2.71 25.86
N TYR A 364 -8.81 2.77 25.46
CA TYR A 364 -7.69 3.36 26.18
C TYR A 364 -7.29 2.62 27.45
N ASP A 365 -7.48 1.30 27.50
CA ASP A 365 -7.12 0.47 28.64
C ASP A 365 -5.66 -0.05 28.61
N GLY A 366 -4.97 0.17 27.48
CA GLY A 366 -3.58 -0.24 27.27
C GLY A 366 -3.41 -1.67 26.73
N TRP A 367 -4.48 -2.29 26.26
CA TRP A 367 -4.49 -3.48 25.40
C TRP A 367 -4.92 -3.09 23.99
N GLY A 368 -4.37 -3.77 23.00
CA GLY A 368 -4.51 -3.36 21.60
C GLY A 368 -5.54 -4.18 20.86
N ASP A 369 -6.30 -3.50 20.01
CA ASP A 369 -7.42 -4.04 19.25
C ASP A 369 -6.99 -5.08 18.20
N ASN A 370 -5.71 -5.13 17.83
CA ASN A 370 -5.24 -5.91 16.71
C ASN A 370 -5.15 -7.41 17.06
N GLN A 371 -6.01 -8.20 16.42
CA GLN A 371 -6.19 -9.63 16.66
C GLN A 371 -5.36 -10.51 15.70
N THR A 372 -4.24 -10.00 15.17
CA THR A 372 -3.39 -10.76 14.25
C THR A 372 -2.71 -11.95 14.93
N ILE A 373 -2.45 -13.03 14.18
CA ILE A 373 -1.82 -14.23 14.74
C ILE A 373 -0.41 -13.89 15.25
N GLY A 374 -0.19 -14.09 16.55
CA GLY A 374 1.09 -13.79 17.19
C GLY A 374 1.19 -12.38 17.74
N ALA A 375 0.12 -11.58 17.65
CA ALA A 375 0.06 -10.29 18.30
C ALA A 375 0.23 -10.40 19.81
N ALA A 376 0.96 -9.46 20.39
CA ALA A 376 1.05 -9.28 21.83
C ALA A 376 -0.05 -8.32 22.30
N LYS A 377 -0.32 -8.30 23.62
CA LYS A 377 -1.29 -7.39 24.25
C LYS A 377 -2.66 -7.32 23.58
N ILE A 378 -3.16 -8.46 23.11
CA ILE A 378 -4.47 -8.53 22.45
C ILE A 378 -5.57 -8.14 23.44
N ASP A 379 -6.47 -7.27 22.97
CA ASP A 379 -7.72 -6.94 23.62
C ASP A 379 -8.89 -7.73 23.00
N ASP A 380 -9.45 -8.66 23.78
CA ASP A 380 -10.65 -9.42 23.41
C ASP A 380 -11.96 -8.60 23.53
N PHE A 381 -11.92 -7.43 24.18
CA PHE A 381 -13.04 -6.51 24.37
C PHE A 381 -12.69 -5.04 24.04
N PRO A 382 -12.42 -4.68 22.76
CA PRO A 382 -11.92 -3.36 22.32
C PRO A 382 -12.73 -2.10 22.71
N GLU A 383 -13.89 -2.26 23.34
CA GLU A 383 -14.83 -1.17 23.67
C GLU A 383 -15.16 -1.15 25.17
N ASN A 384 -14.57 -2.05 25.96
CA ASN A 384 -14.81 -2.20 27.38
C ASN A 384 -13.50 -2.03 28.15
N PRO A 385 -13.20 -0.82 28.67
CA PRO A 385 -11.88 -0.50 29.22
C PRO A 385 -11.59 -1.16 30.57
N THR A 386 -12.43 -2.12 30.96
CA THR A 386 -12.28 -2.92 32.16
C THR A 386 -12.02 -4.40 31.87
N GLN A 387 -12.12 -4.83 30.61
CA GLN A 387 -11.93 -6.19 30.15
C GLN A 387 -11.03 -6.20 28.92
N TRP A 388 -10.11 -7.16 28.86
CA TRP A 388 -9.20 -7.31 27.73
C TRP A 388 -8.86 -8.77 27.41
N ARG A 389 -9.36 -9.71 28.21
CA ARG A 389 -9.02 -11.12 28.11
C ARG A 389 -10.25 -11.98 28.29
N ASP A 390 -10.47 -12.89 27.35
CA ASP A 390 -11.51 -13.91 27.38
C ASP A 390 -10.86 -15.30 27.22
N THR A 391 -10.56 -15.97 28.34
CA THR A 391 -9.77 -17.21 28.27
C THR A 391 -10.52 -18.36 27.62
N ASP A 392 -11.84 -18.45 27.80
CA ASP A 392 -12.64 -19.59 27.37
C ASP A 392 -13.59 -19.29 26.19
N LYS A 393 -13.64 -18.03 25.78
CA LYS A 393 -14.29 -17.49 24.57
C LYS A 393 -15.80 -17.48 24.65
N ASP A 394 -16.35 -17.26 25.84
CA ASP A 394 -17.79 -17.17 26.05
C ASP A 394 -18.35 -15.73 25.95
N GLY A 395 -17.47 -14.75 25.82
CA GLY A 395 -17.79 -13.34 25.72
C GLY A 395 -17.94 -12.64 27.07
N TRP A 396 -17.44 -13.21 28.16
CA TRP A 396 -17.26 -12.56 29.45
C TRP A 396 -15.77 -12.45 29.79
N GLY A 397 -15.39 -11.36 30.44
CA GLY A 397 -13.99 -11.00 30.60
C GLY A 397 -13.40 -11.49 31.93
N ASP A 398 -12.20 -12.04 31.87
CA ASP A 398 -11.48 -12.60 33.03
C ASP A 398 -11.12 -11.53 34.09
N ASN A 399 -11.11 -10.24 33.74
CA ASN A 399 -10.48 -9.21 34.55
C ASN A 399 -11.40 -8.71 35.66
N GLN A 400 -10.96 -8.94 36.91
CA GLN A 400 -11.72 -8.60 38.11
C GLN A 400 -11.28 -7.26 38.74
N THR A 401 -10.98 -6.26 37.92
CA THR A 401 -10.57 -4.94 38.44
C THR A 401 -11.74 -4.24 39.14
N TYR A 402 -11.44 -3.33 40.08
CA TYR A 402 -12.51 -2.62 40.80
C TYR A 402 -13.35 -1.77 39.85
N GLY A 403 -14.65 -2.04 39.80
CA GLY A 403 -15.57 -1.38 38.87
C GLY A 403 -15.64 -2.03 37.50
N ALA A 404 -14.99 -3.18 37.31
CA ALA A 404 -15.09 -3.94 36.07
C ALA A 404 -16.53 -4.33 35.75
N THR A 405 -16.84 -4.32 34.46
CA THR A 405 -18.14 -4.75 33.92
C THR A 405 -17.93 -6.01 33.10
N GLN A 406 -18.99 -6.80 32.90
CA GLN A 406 -18.92 -8.03 32.10
C GLN A 406 -17.86 -9.02 32.64
N ILE A 407 -17.77 -9.14 33.96
CA ILE A 407 -16.82 -10.03 34.65
C ILE A 407 -17.26 -11.48 34.50
N ASP A 408 -16.32 -12.34 34.15
CA ASP A 408 -16.45 -13.79 34.19
C ASP A 408 -16.01 -14.33 35.57
N ASP A 409 -16.96 -14.88 36.31
CA ASP A 409 -16.71 -15.56 37.59
C ASP A 409 -16.10 -16.98 37.38
N PHE A 410 -16.20 -17.54 36.17
CA PHE A 410 -15.67 -18.85 35.78
C PHE A 410 -14.82 -18.83 34.49
N PRO A 411 -13.62 -18.19 34.48
CA PRO A 411 -12.78 -17.95 33.29
C PRO A 411 -12.29 -19.16 32.46
N LEU A 412 -12.69 -20.38 32.82
CA LEU A 412 -12.27 -21.63 32.18
C LEU A 412 -13.45 -22.52 31.81
N VAL A 413 -14.68 -22.09 32.07
CA VAL A 413 -15.90 -22.87 31.89
C VAL A 413 -16.87 -22.10 30.99
N PRO A 414 -16.80 -22.24 29.65
CA PRO A 414 -17.53 -21.37 28.70
C PRO A 414 -19.06 -21.42 28.77
N SER A 415 -19.59 -22.25 29.66
CA SER A 415 -21.02 -22.40 29.90
C SER A 415 -21.50 -21.68 31.16
N GLN A 416 -20.58 -21.15 31.98
CA GLN A 416 -20.82 -20.42 33.21
C GLN A 416 -20.00 -19.13 33.17
N TYR A 417 -20.61 -18.01 33.53
CA TYR A 417 -19.90 -16.72 33.57
C TYR A 417 -20.26 -15.86 34.77
N ARG A 418 -21.26 -16.28 35.55
CA ARG A 418 -21.83 -15.49 36.64
C ARG A 418 -22.17 -16.38 37.82
N ASP A 419 -21.79 -15.92 39.00
CA ASP A 419 -22.13 -16.49 40.30
C ASP A 419 -22.84 -15.41 41.14
N THR A 420 -24.17 -15.43 41.15
CA THR A 420 -24.95 -14.33 41.76
C THR A 420 -24.86 -14.31 43.29
N ASP A 421 -24.69 -15.44 43.95
CA ASP A 421 -24.64 -15.53 45.42
C ASP A 421 -23.25 -15.87 45.98
N GLY A 422 -22.30 -16.21 45.11
CA GLY A 422 -20.89 -16.44 45.45
C GLY A 422 -20.62 -17.84 45.99
N ASP A 423 -21.49 -18.81 45.72
CA ASP A 423 -21.41 -20.16 46.27
C ASP A 423 -20.43 -21.10 45.52
N GLY A 424 -19.93 -20.66 44.37
CA GLY A 424 -18.99 -21.37 43.53
C GLY A 424 -19.62 -22.21 42.42
N PHE A 425 -20.94 -22.16 42.24
CA PHE A 425 -21.65 -22.77 41.12
C PHE A 425 -22.26 -21.70 40.21
N GLY A 426 -22.15 -21.88 38.90
CA GLY A 426 -22.57 -20.84 37.96
C GLY A 426 -24.08 -20.81 37.72
N ASP A 427 -24.66 -19.62 37.62
CA ASP A 427 -26.11 -19.38 37.50
C ASP A 427 -26.78 -20.13 36.31
N ASN A 428 -26.01 -20.49 35.27
CA ASN A 428 -26.56 -21.17 34.10
C ASN A 428 -26.82 -22.64 34.40
N LYS A 429 -28.06 -22.94 34.80
CA LYS A 429 -28.58 -24.30 35.07
C LYS A 429 -28.33 -25.34 33.97
N THR A 430 -28.15 -24.90 32.72
CA THR A 430 -27.89 -25.82 31.60
C THR A 430 -26.42 -25.99 31.27
N GLY A 431 -25.55 -25.19 31.91
CA GLY A 431 -24.11 -25.28 31.80
C GLY A 431 -23.51 -26.39 32.67
N PHE A 432 -22.19 -26.50 32.62
CA PHE A 432 -21.43 -27.40 33.47
C PHE A 432 -21.64 -27.03 34.94
N GLU A 433 -22.01 -28.02 35.76
CA GLU A 433 -22.22 -27.86 37.22
C GLU A 433 -23.04 -26.60 37.57
N GLY A 434 -24.11 -26.35 36.81
CA GLY A 434 -24.95 -25.16 37.01
C GLY A 434 -25.70 -25.18 38.33
N ASP A 435 -25.76 -24.01 38.96
CA ASP A 435 -26.38 -23.80 40.25
C ASP A 435 -27.91 -23.95 40.19
N VAL A 436 -28.44 -24.84 41.02
CA VAL A 436 -29.87 -25.04 41.14
C VAL A 436 -30.51 -23.96 42.02
N CYS A 437 -29.78 -23.42 43.00
CA CYS A 437 -30.19 -22.48 44.03
C CYS A 437 -29.42 -21.13 43.99
N VAL A 438 -29.51 -20.43 42.84
CA VAL A 438 -28.94 -19.10 42.46
C VAL A 438 -29.07 -17.92 43.46
N PHE A 439 -29.71 -18.12 44.61
CA PHE A 439 -29.92 -17.09 45.62
C PHE A 439 -29.77 -17.65 47.04
N SER A 440 -28.71 -18.39 47.29
CA SER A 440 -28.25 -18.76 48.62
C SER A 440 -27.93 -17.52 49.45
N THR A 441 -28.18 -17.61 50.75
CA THR A 441 -27.90 -16.49 51.66
C THR A 441 -26.41 -16.39 51.94
N PRO A 442 -25.88 -15.18 52.24
CA PRO A 442 -24.47 -15.03 52.61
C PRO A 442 -24.05 -15.92 53.80
N GLU A 443 -24.97 -16.19 54.73
CA GLU A 443 -24.72 -17.10 55.85
C GLU A 443 -24.51 -18.54 55.39
N GLU A 444 -25.28 -19.01 54.40
CA GLU A 444 -25.14 -20.35 53.82
C GLU A 444 -23.80 -20.49 53.09
N VAL A 445 -23.45 -19.52 52.25
CA VAL A 445 -22.19 -19.51 51.49
C VAL A 445 -20.97 -19.41 52.42
N GLU A 446 -20.93 -18.42 53.32
CA GLU A 446 -19.78 -18.20 54.23
C GLU A 446 -19.59 -19.36 55.22
N SER A 447 -20.68 -20.06 55.58
CA SER A 447 -20.61 -21.24 56.44
C SER A 447 -20.21 -22.50 55.67
N GLY A 448 -20.21 -22.49 54.33
CA GLY A 448 -20.01 -23.67 53.49
C GLY A 448 -21.18 -24.66 53.57
N TRP A 449 -22.39 -24.14 53.76
CA TRP A 449 -23.63 -24.93 53.77
C TRP A 449 -24.19 -25.11 52.36
N ILE A 450 -23.33 -25.54 51.45
CA ILE A 450 -23.64 -25.62 50.02
C ILE A 450 -23.42 -27.06 49.55
N SER A 451 -24.47 -27.65 48.98
CA SER A 451 -24.47 -29.00 48.44
C SER A 451 -23.66 -29.11 47.15
N ARG A 452 -23.03 -30.28 46.96
CA ARG A 452 -22.09 -30.55 45.85
C ARG A 452 -22.30 -31.90 45.17
N PHE A 453 -23.16 -32.77 45.71
CA PHE A 453 -23.39 -34.11 45.18
C PHE A 453 -24.76 -34.29 44.56
N ASP A 454 -25.78 -33.64 45.10
CA ASP A 454 -27.12 -33.58 44.52
C ASP A 454 -27.41 -32.16 44.01
N ARG A 455 -28.62 -31.64 44.23
CA ARG A 455 -29.09 -30.31 43.84
C ARG A 455 -28.04 -29.21 44.16
N LEU A 456 -27.14 -28.93 43.22
CA LEU A 456 -25.93 -28.11 43.41
C LEU A 456 -26.28 -26.67 43.84
N GLY A 457 -25.46 -26.10 44.72
CA GLY A 457 -25.60 -24.73 45.21
C GLY A 457 -26.68 -24.52 46.27
N CYS A 458 -27.34 -25.59 46.71
CA CYS A 458 -28.44 -25.51 47.67
C CYS A 458 -27.97 -25.73 49.11
N ARG A 459 -28.81 -25.32 50.05
CA ARG A 459 -28.53 -25.46 51.48
C ARG A 459 -28.22 -26.92 51.88
N ASP A 460 -27.07 -27.11 52.52
CA ASP A 460 -26.57 -28.36 53.13
C ASP A 460 -26.06 -28.01 54.54
N THR A 461 -26.88 -28.24 55.57
CA THR A 461 -26.57 -27.75 56.94
C THR A 461 -25.39 -28.50 57.58
N ASP A 462 -25.25 -29.80 57.31
CA ASP A 462 -24.27 -30.66 57.97
C ASP A 462 -22.98 -30.88 57.16
N LYS A 463 -22.98 -30.48 55.89
CA LYS A 463 -21.85 -30.38 54.95
C LYS A 463 -21.38 -31.72 54.39
N ASP A 464 -22.23 -32.74 54.43
CA ASP A 464 -21.92 -34.03 53.81
C ASP A 464 -21.92 -33.99 52.28
N GLY A 465 -22.50 -32.95 51.70
CA GLY A 465 -22.57 -32.66 50.27
C GLY A 465 -23.95 -32.88 49.65
N TYR A 466 -24.92 -33.40 50.38
CA TYR A 466 -26.31 -33.57 49.98
C TYR A 466 -27.18 -32.44 50.52
N SER A 467 -28.12 -31.95 49.70
CA SER A 467 -28.92 -30.80 50.05
C SER A 467 -30.09 -31.18 50.97
N ASN A 468 -30.41 -30.27 51.90
CA ASN A 468 -31.53 -30.40 52.81
C ASN A 468 -32.87 -30.58 52.04
N PRO A 469 -33.83 -31.34 52.60
CA PRO A 469 -35.12 -31.54 51.98
C PRO A 469 -35.95 -30.25 51.96
N THR A 470 -36.73 -30.08 50.90
CA THR A 470 -37.75 -29.04 50.74
C THR A 470 -39.06 -29.66 50.30
N ASP A 471 -40.16 -28.89 50.29
CA ASP A 471 -41.48 -29.37 49.82
C ASP A 471 -41.43 -29.94 48.38
N GLU A 472 -40.48 -29.48 47.56
CA GLU A 472 -40.28 -29.89 46.18
C GLU A 472 -39.08 -30.84 45.98
N TRP A 473 -38.22 -30.99 46.99
CA TRP A 473 -37.05 -31.88 47.00
C TRP A 473 -37.12 -32.75 48.25
N ILE A 474 -37.90 -33.82 48.15
CA ILE A 474 -38.25 -34.67 49.30
C ILE A 474 -37.03 -35.51 49.71
N ALA A 475 -36.88 -35.76 51.01
CA ALA A 475 -35.86 -36.65 51.56
C ALA A 475 -35.95 -38.07 50.99
N HIS A 476 -34.81 -38.74 50.91
CA HIS A 476 -34.75 -40.18 50.65
C HIS A 476 -35.61 -40.96 51.68
N PRO A 477 -36.28 -42.05 51.30
CA PRO A 477 -36.27 -42.73 49.99
C PRO A 477 -37.35 -42.26 49.01
N ASP A 478 -38.30 -41.43 49.45
CA ASP A 478 -39.37 -40.93 48.59
C ASP A 478 -38.87 -39.88 47.57
N GLY A 479 -37.74 -39.24 47.86
CA GLY A 479 -37.01 -38.37 46.94
C GLY A 479 -35.50 -38.59 46.98
N PHE A 480 -34.75 -37.53 46.70
CA PHE A 480 -33.28 -37.56 46.54
C PHE A 480 -32.55 -36.63 47.50
N ALA A 481 -33.27 -35.86 48.30
CA ALA A 481 -32.67 -34.97 49.29
C ALA A 481 -32.10 -35.78 50.46
N ASP A 482 -31.23 -35.12 51.22
CA ASP A 482 -30.67 -35.67 52.44
C ASP A 482 -31.78 -36.07 53.44
N ALA A 483 -31.74 -37.32 53.88
CA ALA A 483 -32.62 -37.86 54.91
C ALA A 483 -32.25 -37.42 56.34
N PHE A 484 -31.00 -37.01 56.59
CA PHE A 484 -30.48 -36.62 57.90
C PHE A 484 -29.75 -35.26 57.88
N PRO A 485 -30.45 -34.12 57.67
CA PRO A 485 -29.86 -32.78 57.45
C PRO A 485 -29.01 -32.18 58.58
N ASP A 486 -28.86 -32.89 59.70
CA ASP A 486 -28.12 -32.45 60.87
C ASP A 486 -27.00 -33.46 61.24
N GLU A 487 -26.75 -34.50 60.44
CA GLU A 487 -25.83 -35.60 60.73
C GLU A 487 -24.99 -35.98 59.50
N ALA A 488 -23.83 -35.33 59.38
CA ALA A 488 -22.95 -35.37 58.21
C ALA A 488 -22.39 -36.76 57.82
N SER A 489 -22.68 -37.79 58.60
CA SER A 489 -22.29 -39.17 58.32
C SER A 489 -23.41 -40.00 57.65
N GLN A 490 -24.62 -39.44 57.50
CA GLN A 490 -25.81 -40.10 56.98
C GLN A 490 -26.56 -39.23 55.97
N TRP A 491 -26.96 -39.79 54.83
CA TRP A 491 -27.73 -39.05 53.81
C TRP A 491 -28.85 -39.82 53.13
N TYR A 492 -28.84 -41.16 53.24
CA TYR A 492 -29.87 -42.03 52.70
C TYR A 492 -30.48 -42.88 53.80
N ASP A 493 -31.79 -43.11 53.72
CA ASP A 493 -32.56 -44.04 54.54
C ASP A 493 -33.42 -44.90 53.58
N THR A 494 -32.97 -46.10 53.24
CA THR A 494 -33.57 -46.89 52.16
C THR A 494 -34.90 -47.54 52.55
N ASP A 495 -35.11 -47.86 53.81
CA ASP A 495 -36.34 -48.50 54.29
C ASP A 495 -37.22 -47.63 55.18
N SER A 496 -36.80 -46.39 55.47
CA SER A 496 -37.55 -45.40 56.24
C SER A 496 -37.77 -45.78 57.70
N ASP A 497 -36.80 -46.45 58.31
CA ASP A 497 -36.84 -46.82 59.72
C ASP A 497 -36.20 -45.78 60.65
N GLY A 498 -35.56 -44.75 60.07
CA GLY A 498 -34.90 -43.66 60.77
C GLY A 498 -33.43 -43.91 61.11
N TYR A 499 -32.82 -44.98 60.60
CA TYR A 499 -31.38 -45.22 60.65
C TYR A 499 -30.77 -45.04 59.26
N GLY A 500 -29.68 -44.28 59.18
CA GLY A 500 -29.08 -43.96 57.89
C GLY A 500 -28.25 -45.11 57.32
N ASP A 501 -28.29 -45.30 56.00
CA ASP A 501 -27.68 -46.43 55.30
C ASP A 501 -26.15 -46.53 55.45
N ASN A 502 -25.46 -45.44 55.80
CA ASN A 502 -24.01 -45.43 55.81
C ASN A 502 -23.48 -46.05 57.11
N LEU A 503 -22.61 -47.05 56.97
CA LEU A 503 -21.89 -47.63 58.12
C LEU A 503 -20.57 -46.89 58.39
N GLU A 504 -20.02 -46.27 57.36
CA GLU A 504 -18.78 -45.50 57.41
C GLU A 504 -18.89 -44.28 56.47
N TYR A 505 -18.24 -43.17 56.84
CA TYR A 505 -18.15 -41.95 56.04
C TYR A 505 -16.72 -41.40 56.02
N PHE A 506 -16.39 -40.59 55.01
CA PHE A 506 -15.08 -39.96 54.89
C PHE A 506 -15.13 -38.52 55.41
N ASP A 507 -14.35 -38.22 56.45
CA ASP A 507 -14.36 -36.91 57.12
C ASP A 507 -13.47 -35.84 56.42
N GLY A 508 -12.99 -36.13 55.21
CA GLY A 508 -11.99 -35.33 54.50
C GLY A 508 -10.55 -35.76 54.73
N GLN A 509 -10.28 -36.69 55.66
CA GLN A 509 -8.93 -37.19 55.97
C GLN A 509 -8.88 -38.72 56.02
N THR A 510 -9.84 -39.36 56.67
CA THR A 510 -9.88 -40.80 56.94
C THR A 510 -11.32 -41.33 56.96
N TRP A 511 -11.48 -42.63 56.74
CA TRP A 511 -12.76 -43.30 56.93
C TRP A 511 -13.07 -43.46 58.42
N ARG A 512 -14.27 -43.05 58.83
CA ARG A 512 -14.79 -43.16 60.20
C ARG A 512 -16.10 -43.94 60.20
N GLN A 513 -16.42 -44.59 61.31
CA GLN A 513 -17.74 -45.16 61.52
C GLN A 513 -18.79 -44.05 61.56
N SER A 514 -19.89 -44.24 60.83
CA SER A 514 -21.00 -43.30 60.81
C SER A 514 -21.83 -43.39 62.09
N PHE A 515 -22.57 -42.33 62.39
CA PHE A 515 -23.47 -42.30 63.53
C PHE A 515 -24.67 -43.22 63.25
N ARG A 516 -24.81 -44.29 64.05
CA ARG A 516 -25.96 -45.21 64.05
C ARG A 516 -26.35 -45.73 62.66
N GLY A 517 -25.33 -46.12 61.88
CA GLY A 517 -25.54 -46.67 60.55
C GLY A 517 -26.37 -47.94 60.54
N ASP A 518 -27.36 -47.98 59.66
CA ASP A 518 -28.26 -49.09 59.46
C ASP A 518 -27.51 -50.30 58.88
N SER A 519 -27.51 -51.36 59.68
CA SER A 519 -26.91 -52.65 59.33
C SER A 519 -27.84 -53.52 58.49
N CYS A 520 -29.11 -53.16 58.37
CA CYS A 520 -30.16 -53.88 57.66
C CYS A 520 -30.83 -53.15 56.49
N LYS A 521 -30.46 -51.90 56.16
CA LYS A 521 -30.69 -51.04 54.96
C LYS A 521 -32.01 -51.11 54.21
N THR A 522 -32.44 -52.31 53.84
CA THR A 522 -33.62 -52.59 53.01
C THR A 522 -34.74 -53.25 53.79
N THR A 523 -34.62 -53.34 55.12
CA THR A 523 -35.54 -54.06 55.99
C THR A 523 -35.72 -53.31 57.28
N VAL A 524 -36.86 -52.61 57.38
CA VAL A 524 -37.27 -51.81 58.53
C VAL A 524 -36.96 -52.52 59.83
N GLY A 525 -36.19 -51.83 60.68
CA GLY A 525 -35.80 -52.32 61.98
C GLY A 525 -35.69 -51.22 63.02
N TYR A 526 -35.55 -51.61 64.29
CA TYR A 526 -35.50 -50.66 65.39
C TYR A 526 -34.49 -51.01 66.49
N SER A 527 -33.65 -52.03 66.27
CA SER A 527 -32.58 -52.40 67.21
C SER A 527 -31.58 -51.26 67.43
N THR A 528 -30.99 -51.19 68.64
CA THR A 528 -30.15 -50.08 69.08
C THR A 528 -28.87 -50.48 69.82
N PHE A 529 -28.69 -51.76 70.18
CA PHE A 529 -27.55 -52.21 70.98
C PHE A 529 -26.44 -52.89 70.19
N ASP A 530 -26.78 -53.66 69.16
CA ASP A 530 -25.80 -54.37 68.32
C ASP A 530 -25.77 -53.80 66.90
N ARG A 531 -26.67 -54.27 66.03
CA ARG A 531 -26.85 -53.83 64.66
C ARG A 531 -27.95 -52.79 64.67
N TRP A 532 -27.65 -51.54 64.39
CA TRP A 532 -28.66 -50.49 64.33
C TRP A 532 -29.56 -50.71 63.10
N GLY A 533 -30.86 -50.39 63.21
CA GLY A 533 -31.82 -50.48 62.09
C GLY A 533 -32.21 -51.91 61.65
N CYS A 534 -31.90 -52.93 62.46
CA CYS A 534 -32.33 -54.30 62.15
C CYS A 534 -33.64 -54.67 62.87
N PRO A 535 -34.38 -55.66 62.33
CA PRO A 535 -35.56 -56.20 63.01
C PRO A 535 -35.25 -56.59 64.45
N ASP A 536 -36.11 -56.18 65.36
CA ASP A 536 -36.08 -56.42 66.80
C ASP A 536 -37.53 -56.70 67.21
N ALA A 537 -37.90 -57.98 67.25
CA ALA A 537 -39.30 -58.38 67.31
C ALA A 537 -39.94 -58.17 68.69
N ASP A 538 -39.16 -58.08 69.76
CA ASP A 538 -39.66 -57.86 71.12
C ASP A 538 -39.31 -56.49 71.71
N GLY A 539 -38.42 -55.74 71.07
CA GLY A 539 -38.12 -54.35 71.38
C GLY A 539 -37.15 -54.19 72.55
N ASP A 540 -36.32 -55.17 72.85
CA ASP A 540 -35.31 -55.09 73.90
C ASP A 540 -34.03 -54.35 73.48
N GLY A 541 -33.91 -54.04 72.19
CA GLY A 541 -32.83 -53.29 71.56
C GLY A 541 -31.77 -54.17 70.87
N TRP A 542 -31.80 -55.50 71.02
CA TRP A 542 -30.93 -56.42 70.30
C TRP A 542 -31.60 -56.92 69.02
N SER A 543 -30.82 -57.02 67.95
CA SER A 543 -31.38 -57.43 66.65
C SER A 543 -31.67 -58.93 66.58
N ASP A 544 -32.80 -59.27 65.95
CA ASP A 544 -33.20 -60.63 65.62
C ASP A 544 -32.07 -61.36 64.91
N SER A 545 -31.82 -62.61 65.31
CA SER A 545 -30.85 -63.46 64.62
C SER A 545 -31.28 -63.78 63.19
N THR A 546 -30.30 -63.83 62.28
CA THR A 546 -30.48 -64.22 60.87
C THR A 546 -29.54 -65.35 60.50
N ALA A 547 -29.70 -65.92 59.30
CA ALA A 547 -28.79 -66.97 58.80
C ALA A 547 -27.30 -66.55 58.79
N ASN A 548 -27.02 -65.24 58.69
CA ASN A 548 -25.67 -64.67 58.66
C ASN A 548 -25.31 -63.87 59.92
N TRP A 549 -26.25 -63.71 60.86
CA TRP A 549 -26.07 -63.07 62.16
C TRP A 549 -26.65 -63.99 63.22
N LEU A 550 -25.87 -65.01 63.60
CA LEU A 550 -26.36 -66.09 64.46
C LEU A 550 -26.70 -65.58 65.86
N ALA A 551 -27.71 -66.19 66.48
CA ALA A 551 -28.02 -66.01 67.89
C ALA A 551 -26.85 -66.44 68.78
N SER A 552 -26.71 -65.80 69.95
CA SER A 552 -25.81 -66.25 71.01
C SER A 552 -26.06 -67.74 71.35
N PRO A 553 -25.03 -68.56 71.65
CA PRO A 553 -23.58 -68.24 71.69
C PRO A 553 -22.89 -68.27 70.32
N GLY A 554 -23.59 -68.69 69.26
CA GLY A 554 -23.01 -68.88 67.92
C GLY A 554 -22.71 -67.56 67.18
N GLY A 555 -23.26 -66.45 67.65
CA GLY A 555 -23.02 -65.10 67.17
C GLY A 555 -23.50 -64.07 68.21
N ASN A 556 -23.78 -62.85 67.75
CA ASN A 556 -24.16 -61.73 68.62
C ASN A 556 -25.63 -61.33 68.49
N GLY A 557 -26.41 -62.05 67.68
CA GLY A 557 -27.85 -61.78 67.55
C GLY A 557 -28.63 -62.24 68.77
N ASP A 558 -29.83 -61.71 68.89
CA ASP A 558 -30.75 -62.06 69.96
C ASP A 558 -31.10 -63.57 69.93
N ALA A 559 -30.82 -64.23 71.06
CA ALA A 559 -31.11 -65.64 71.29
C ALA A 559 -32.59 -65.91 71.65
N TRP A 560 -33.33 -64.90 72.12
CA TRP A 560 -34.77 -64.98 72.38
C TRP A 560 -35.57 -63.83 71.71
N PRO A 561 -35.80 -63.89 70.38
CA PRO A 561 -36.50 -62.85 69.60
C PRO A 561 -37.96 -62.51 69.99
N LEU A 562 -38.49 -63.10 71.06
CA LEU A 562 -39.87 -62.91 71.53
C LEU A 562 -39.93 -62.67 73.04
N ASP A 563 -38.80 -62.61 73.74
CA ASP A 563 -38.71 -62.39 75.17
C ASP A 563 -37.85 -61.16 75.45
N PRO A 564 -38.46 -59.98 75.67
CA PRO A 564 -37.74 -58.71 75.75
C PRO A 564 -36.90 -58.55 77.02
N THR A 565 -36.76 -59.63 77.78
CA THR A 565 -36.00 -59.68 79.00
C THR A 565 -34.73 -60.53 78.87
N GLN A 566 -34.52 -61.24 77.75
CA GLN A 566 -33.36 -62.12 77.53
C GLN A 566 -32.83 -62.01 76.11
N TRP A 567 -31.50 -61.91 75.93
CA TRP A 567 -30.89 -61.70 74.61
C TRP A 567 -29.56 -62.43 74.35
N HIS A 568 -28.85 -62.82 75.40
CA HIS A 568 -27.57 -63.54 75.31
C HIS A 568 -27.64 -64.88 76.03
N ASP A 569 -26.98 -65.87 75.44
CA ASP A 569 -26.77 -67.22 75.95
C ASP A 569 -25.29 -67.51 75.77
N ARG A 570 -24.43 -67.14 76.74
CA ARG A 570 -22.98 -67.16 76.53
C ARG A 570 -22.40 -68.57 76.49
N ASP A 571 -23.01 -69.51 77.21
CA ASP A 571 -22.52 -70.88 77.35
C ASP A 571 -23.34 -71.92 76.56
N GLY A 572 -24.48 -71.52 76.00
CA GLY A 572 -25.27 -72.31 75.07
C GLY A 572 -26.16 -73.35 75.74
N ASP A 573 -26.53 -73.14 77.00
CA ASP A 573 -27.36 -74.07 77.76
C ASP A 573 -28.87 -73.84 77.59
N GLY A 574 -29.24 -72.78 76.86
CA GLY A 574 -30.63 -72.39 76.63
C GLY A 574 -31.24 -71.62 77.79
N ARG A 575 -30.45 -70.89 78.59
CA ARG A 575 -30.89 -69.91 79.58
C ARG A 575 -30.24 -68.55 79.32
N GLY A 576 -31.04 -67.50 79.49
CA GLY A 576 -30.60 -66.15 79.15
C GLY A 576 -29.79 -65.48 80.26
N ASP A 577 -28.73 -64.79 79.88
CA ASP A 577 -27.73 -64.20 80.77
C ASP A 577 -28.24 -62.98 81.56
N ASN A 578 -29.32 -62.33 81.14
CA ASN A 578 -29.77 -61.11 81.81
C ASN A 578 -30.35 -61.47 83.19
N PRO A 579 -29.72 -61.06 84.31
CA PRO A 579 -30.13 -61.46 85.65
C PRO A 579 -31.52 -60.92 86.05
N GLN A 580 -32.04 -59.94 85.32
CA GLN A 580 -33.38 -59.40 85.53
C GLN A 580 -34.45 -60.03 84.62
N GLY A 581 -34.03 -60.94 83.73
CA GLY A 581 -34.92 -61.56 82.77
C GLY A 581 -35.63 -62.80 83.27
N THR A 582 -36.53 -63.29 82.42
CA THR A 582 -37.25 -64.54 82.62
C THR A 582 -36.26 -65.70 82.72
N THR A 583 -36.42 -66.54 83.74
CA THR A 583 -35.58 -67.74 83.94
C THR A 583 -34.07 -67.50 83.78
N ALA A 584 -33.59 -66.35 84.28
CA ALA A 584 -32.22 -65.90 84.10
C ALA A 584 -31.18 -66.90 84.60
N ASP A 585 -30.14 -67.11 83.80
CA ASP A 585 -29.01 -67.94 84.14
C ASP A 585 -28.21 -67.34 85.30
N VAL A 586 -27.98 -68.15 86.32
CA VAL A 586 -27.18 -67.79 87.49
C VAL A 586 -25.70 -68.12 87.28
N CYS A 587 -25.38 -68.96 86.29
CA CYS A 587 -24.03 -69.41 85.93
C CYS A 587 -23.69 -69.16 84.43
N PRO A 588 -23.75 -67.91 83.94
CA PRO A 588 -23.73 -67.55 82.51
C PRO A 588 -22.39 -67.75 81.76
N ASP A 589 -21.45 -68.48 82.35
CA ASP A 589 -20.18 -68.85 81.74
C ASP A 589 -19.94 -70.36 81.87
N SER A 590 -20.95 -71.16 82.25
CA SER A 590 -20.80 -72.58 82.62
C SER A 590 -22.09 -73.36 82.38
N ALA A 591 -22.22 -73.87 81.16
CA ALA A 591 -23.41 -74.53 80.67
C ALA A 591 -23.97 -75.58 81.65
N GLY A 592 -25.24 -75.43 81.98
CA GLY A 592 -25.91 -76.20 83.01
C GLY A 592 -27.28 -76.73 82.61
N THR A 593 -27.81 -77.67 83.38
CA THR A 593 -29.20 -78.14 83.22
C THR A 593 -30.06 -77.88 84.45
N SER A 594 -29.51 -77.23 85.49
CA SER A 594 -30.23 -76.96 86.73
C SER A 594 -31.44 -76.05 86.49
N VAL A 595 -32.49 -76.26 87.28
CA VAL A 595 -33.73 -75.48 87.24
C VAL A 595 -33.86 -74.58 88.46
N GLY A 596 -34.57 -73.46 88.32
CA GLY A 596 -34.74 -72.53 89.41
C GLY A 596 -35.83 -72.94 90.40
N PRO A 597 -35.99 -72.16 91.49
CA PRO A 597 -36.95 -72.45 92.56
C PRO A 597 -38.40 -72.63 92.11
N ALA A 598 -38.78 -72.05 90.97
CA ALA A 598 -40.11 -72.18 90.40
C ALA A 598 -40.42 -73.60 89.89
N GLU A 599 -39.41 -74.35 89.44
CA GLU A 599 -39.53 -75.73 88.93
C GLU A 599 -38.97 -76.78 89.91
N GLY A 600 -38.62 -76.38 91.14
CA GLY A 600 -38.21 -77.30 92.21
C GLY A 600 -36.71 -77.48 92.41
N GLY A 601 -35.86 -76.74 91.70
CA GLY A 601 -34.40 -76.68 91.91
C GLY A 601 -33.95 -75.42 92.66
N ASP A 602 -32.64 -75.14 92.74
CA ASP A 602 -32.11 -74.01 93.51
C ASP A 602 -31.76 -72.77 92.66
N ARG A 603 -31.31 -72.96 91.41
CA ARG A 603 -30.93 -71.88 90.48
C ARG A 603 -30.96 -72.37 89.02
N TRP A 604 -31.21 -71.47 88.08
CA TRP A 604 -31.23 -71.79 86.65
C TRP A 604 -29.81 -71.78 86.05
N GLY A 605 -29.55 -72.69 85.11
CA GLY A 605 -28.41 -72.68 84.17
C GLY A 605 -27.03 -73.04 84.74
N CYS A 606 -26.99 -73.64 85.94
CA CYS A 606 -25.73 -74.10 86.52
C CYS A 606 -25.52 -75.60 86.27
N ILE A 607 -24.25 -76.01 86.30
CA ILE A 607 -23.85 -77.42 86.18
C ILE A 607 -24.67 -78.27 87.14
N ASP A 608 -25.32 -79.28 86.59
CA ASP A 608 -26.14 -80.29 87.26
C ASP A 608 -25.66 -81.64 86.72
N THR A 609 -24.77 -82.27 87.50
CA THR A 609 -24.01 -83.42 87.02
C THR A 609 -24.86 -84.68 86.86
N ASP A 610 -25.96 -84.83 87.61
CA ASP A 610 -26.82 -86.01 87.56
C ASP A 610 -28.20 -85.80 86.90
N GLY A 611 -28.57 -84.55 86.62
CA GLY A 611 -29.74 -84.18 85.84
C GLY A 611 -31.04 -84.15 86.65
N ASP A 612 -30.96 -83.99 87.98
CA ASP A 612 -32.14 -83.95 88.87
C ASP A 612 -32.82 -82.57 88.95
N GLY A 613 -32.17 -81.54 88.39
CA GLY A 613 -32.62 -80.15 88.39
C GLY A 613 -32.03 -79.27 89.49
N TRP A 614 -31.24 -79.78 90.43
CA TRP A 614 -30.47 -79.00 91.38
C TRP A 614 -29.06 -78.73 90.85
N SER A 615 -28.51 -77.54 91.11
CA SER A 615 -27.12 -77.26 90.73
C SER A 615 -26.14 -77.97 91.64
N ASP A 616 -24.95 -78.33 91.15
CA ASP A 616 -23.84 -78.91 91.92
C ASP A 616 -23.47 -78.07 93.17
N LEU A 617 -23.74 -76.76 93.14
CA LEU A 617 -23.50 -75.84 94.26
C LEU A 617 -24.60 -75.90 95.33
N GLY A 618 -25.82 -76.26 94.95
CA GLY A 618 -26.98 -76.39 95.83
C GLY A 618 -27.30 -77.82 96.24
N ASP A 619 -26.77 -78.80 95.52
CA ASP A 619 -27.04 -80.22 95.72
C ASP A 619 -26.08 -80.87 96.74
N ALA A 620 -26.66 -81.66 97.63
CA ALA A 620 -25.92 -82.44 98.62
C ALA A 620 -25.29 -83.72 98.03
N PHE A 621 -25.77 -84.20 96.88
CA PHE A 621 -25.41 -85.49 96.28
C PHE A 621 -25.24 -85.45 94.76
N ILE A 622 -24.29 -84.64 94.27
CA ILE A 622 -24.01 -84.31 92.84
C ILE A 622 -23.83 -85.45 91.81
N HIS A 623 -23.99 -86.72 92.19
CA HIS A 623 -23.89 -87.89 91.32
C HIS A 623 -25.07 -88.88 91.51
N GLU A 624 -26.12 -88.49 92.25
CA GLU A 624 -27.28 -89.33 92.57
C GLU A 624 -28.61 -88.63 92.21
N PRO A 625 -29.24 -88.98 91.07
CA PRO A 625 -30.35 -88.20 90.49
C PRO A 625 -31.71 -88.33 91.21
N THR A 626 -31.75 -88.88 92.43
CA THR A 626 -32.99 -89.16 93.18
C THR A 626 -32.82 -89.14 94.69
#